data_AF-A0A8S3UXF4-F1
#
_entry.id   AF-A0A8S3UXF4-F1
#
_cell.length_a   1.000
_cell.length_b   1.000
_cell.length_c   1.000
_cell.angle_alpha   90.00
_cell.angle_beta   90.00
_cell.angle_gamma   90.00
#
_symmetry.space_group_name_H-M   'P 1'
#
loop_
_entity.id
_entity.type
_entity.pdbx_description
1 polymer ?
#
loop_
_entity_poly.entity_id
_entity_poly.type
_entity_poly.pdbx_seq_one_letter_code
_entity_poly.pdbx_strand_id
1 'polypeptide(L)'
;MKFKDDSEIVKSEVEKVCKELQQELQNTSVKLLYELRKEISKTENNLAKGVRSAEETAVAVCKNWDELYKWQSYKAAVNRYGVYKSRSVGKIDFNYQLVSPLIISILIRWTDFFNDDLWKILNNYNDIILDKTIRVYISKLSDKVKAYIPPPQLERLKERINVNAWQKLHNRIDELKDFVDSRQRQIHRLSSPKIQSKLKQIYKDCSADEGKGVIQRMKMNLEKGIDTQRKDMFKEVSKEIVAELETLMKVIKEDILSVCTKLVRSIKTTFEPLWTHKDTQDLRNTIFDDVDEADQELTSLCNTFGIKLDFGSETRTGRSSPTAGKPKTLLQSEDLDKAIKQSVADYSKQHDVEERLKQYCNFHGMEFLGRTPGNGNCFFEAISSQLDRLQLPRKSPELLRQEVTNYLKIKPTFTANGELVNLRDFVELEGDFMEYCESMSKNMEWADHVIVVTMARMLEQNIIIVTSSPDTDKDDSLVWVNGGEECNEKLPLLVGHYWETHYQSLQPKESLKTSGNTEMIDHTNDQNTSQCNDLPTRKINKKFVHCKDGLVPGSHYMVLGLYGVKKRMIFDGEHFVEPAAYNDGANKS
;
A
#
# COMPACT_ATOMS: atom_id res chain seq x y z
N MET A 1 -13.51 57.68 19.61
CA MET A 1 -14.85 57.05 19.73
C MET A 1 -15.20 56.25 18.47
N LYS A 2 -15.19 56.87 17.27
CA LYS A 2 -15.51 56.23 15.98
C LYS A 2 -14.74 54.92 15.65
N PHE A 3 -13.42 54.90 15.86
CA PHE A 3 -12.59 53.70 15.61
C PHE A 3 -12.93 52.49 16.50
N LYS A 4 -13.38 52.73 17.74
CA LYS A 4 -13.76 51.65 18.67
C LYS A 4 -15.10 51.02 18.26
N ASP A 5 -15.99 51.84 17.72
CA ASP A 5 -17.31 51.45 17.19
C ASP A 5 -17.15 50.64 15.89
N ASP A 6 -16.33 51.13 14.94
CA ASP A 6 -16.05 50.43 13.67
C ASP A 6 -15.40 49.05 13.89
N SER A 7 -14.51 48.95 14.88
CA SER A 7 -13.82 47.71 15.26
C SER A 7 -14.76 46.64 15.85
N GLU A 8 -15.69 47.06 16.71
CA GLU A 8 -16.70 46.17 17.29
C GLU A 8 -17.71 45.68 16.23
N ILE A 9 -18.07 46.55 15.27
CA ILE A 9 -18.93 46.20 14.13
C ILE A 9 -18.26 45.13 13.25
N VAL A 10 -16.98 45.31 12.87
CA VAL A 10 -16.26 44.34 12.04
C VAL A 10 -16.15 42.99 12.75
N LYS A 11 -15.82 42.97 14.05
CA LYS A 11 -15.75 41.75 14.85
C LYS A 11 -17.09 41.00 14.87
N SER A 12 -18.19 41.72 15.15
CA SER A 12 -19.55 41.15 15.19
C SER A 12 -19.95 40.52 13.86
N GLU A 13 -19.67 41.20 12.74
CA GLU A 13 -19.99 40.68 11.41
C GLU A 13 -19.16 39.45 11.04
N VAL A 14 -17.85 39.43 11.35
CA VAL A 14 -16.99 38.26 11.12
C VAL A 14 -17.50 37.07 11.95
N GLU A 15 -17.82 37.27 13.23
CA GLU A 15 -18.32 36.20 14.10
C GLU A 15 -19.65 35.62 13.58
N LYS A 16 -20.57 36.49 13.16
CA LYS A 16 -21.87 36.08 12.59
C LYS A 16 -21.69 35.29 11.30
N VAL A 17 -20.93 35.82 10.34
CA VAL A 17 -20.72 35.15 9.04
C VAL A 17 -19.97 33.83 9.21
N CYS A 18 -19.02 33.73 10.13
CA CYS A 18 -18.33 32.47 10.40
C CYS A 18 -19.23 31.41 11.03
N LYS A 19 -20.22 31.79 11.86
CA LYS A 19 -21.23 30.85 12.37
C LYS A 19 -22.12 30.33 11.25
N GLU A 20 -22.59 31.21 10.37
CA GLU A 20 -23.37 30.83 9.18
C GLU A 20 -22.57 29.89 8.26
N LEU A 21 -21.31 30.23 7.99
CA LEU A 21 -20.38 29.39 7.19
C LEU A 21 -20.19 28.01 7.81
N GLN A 22 -20.00 27.93 9.13
CA GLN A 22 -19.82 26.64 9.81
C GLN A 22 -21.06 25.76 9.70
N GLN A 23 -22.26 26.34 9.81
CA GLN A 23 -23.51 25.60 9.61
C GLN A 23 -23.64 25.10 8.16
N GLU A 24 -23.28 25.92 7.18
CA GLU A 24 -23.36 25.51 5.77
C GLU A 24 -22.34 24.42 5.41
N LEU A 25 -21.14 24.47 5.98
CA LEU A 25 -20.12 23.41 5.82
C LEU A 25 -20.60 22.10 6.45
N GLN A 26 -21.26 22.16 7.62
CA GLN A 26 -21.90 20.97 8.21
C GLN A 26 -22.99 20.41 7.30
N ASN A 27 -23.88 21.26 6.77
CA ASN A 27 -24.94 20.83 5.85
C ASN A 27 -24.37 20.17 4.59
N THR A 28 -23.33 20.77 4.00
CA THR A 28 -22.68 20.24 2.81
C THR A 28 -21.98 18.92 3.11
N SER A 29 -21.39 18.74 4.30
CA SER A 29 -20.80 17.45 4.72
C SER A 29 -21.83 16.31 4.81
N VAL A 30 -23.10 16.61 5.11
CA VAL A 30 -24.18 15.61 5.08
C VAL A 30 -24.48 15.18 3.65
N LYS A 31 -24.45 16.12 2.70
CA LYS A 31 -24.62 15.82 1.26
C LYS A 31 -23.48 14.94 0.73
N LEU A 32 -22.23 15.19 1.16
CA LEU A 32 -21.10 14.31 0.83
C LEU A 32 -21.38 12.87 1.26
N LEU A 33 -21.76 12.67 2.52
CA LEU A 33 -22.04 11.32 3.02
C LEU A 33 -23.19 10.65 2.25
N TYR A 34 -24.20 11.41 1.84
CA TYR A 34 -25.30 10.90 1.02
C TYR A 34 -24.81 10.40 -0.36
N GLU A 35 -24.00 11.17 -1.07
CA GLU A 35 -23.44 10.75 -2.36
C GLU A 35 -22.52 9.53 -2.23
N LEU A 36 -21.67 9.49 -1.20
CA LEU A 36 -20.83 8.32 -0.91
C LEU A 36 -21.67 7.05 -0.66
N ARG A 37 -22.76 7.16 0.09
CA ARG A 37 -23.68 6.05 0.35
C ARG A 37 -24.40 5.56 -0.90
N LYS A 38 -24.79 6.49 -1.77
CA LYS A 38 -25.41 6.14 -3.05
C LYS A 38 -24.48 5.25 -3.88
N GLU A 39 -23.17 5.53 -3.89
CA GLU A 39 -22.20 4.70 -4.58
C GLU A 39 -21.96 3.33 -3.92
N ILE A 40 -22.00 3.26 -2.57
CA ILE A 40 -21.93 1.98 -1.83
C ILE A 40 -23.14 1.08 -2.12
N SER A 41 -24.35 1.65 -2.23
CA SER A 41 -25.56 0.87 -2.51
C SER A 41 -25.46 0.06 -3.81
N LYS A 42 -24.67 0.54 -4.79
CA LYS A 42 -24.37 -0.21 -6.03
C LYS A 42 -23.52 -1.45 -5.73
N THR A 43 -22.54 -1.34 -4.82
CA THR A 43 -21.71 -2.47 -4.36
C THR A 43 -22.52 -3.48 -3.56
N GLU A 44 -23.48 -3.03 -2.75
CA GLU A 44 -24.40 -3.91 -1.99
C GLU A 44 -25.21 -4.83 -2.92
N ASN A 45 -25.68 -4.31 -4.05
CA ASN A 45 -26.41 -5.11 -5.04
C ASN A 45 -25.54 -6.24 -5.63
N ASN A 46 -24.26 -5.97 -5.86
CA ASN A 46 -23.31 -6.96 -6.34
C ASN A 46 -22.93 -7.97 -5.25
N LEU A 47 -22.79 -7.54 -4.00
CA LEU A 47 -22.61 -8.42 -2.85
C LEU A 47 -23.76 -9.43 -2.74
N ALA A 48 -25.01 -8.98 -2.93
CA ALA A 48 -26.17 -9.87 -2.87
C ALA A 48 -26.13 -10.97 -3.96
N LYS A 49 -25.60 -10.66 -5.15
CA LYS A 49 -25.36 -11.66 -6.21
C LYS A 49 -24.21 -12.59 -5.84
N GLY A 50 -23.12 -12.05 -5.30
CA GLY A 50 -21.96 -12.80 -4.82
C GLY A 50 -22.28 -13.80 -3.72
N VAL A 51 -23.15 -13.41 -2.77
CA VAL A 51 -23.65 -14.31 -1.71
C VAL A 51 -24.33 -15.53 -2.34
N ARG A 52 -25.24 -15.32 -3.31
CA ARG A 52 -25.92 -16.44 -3.99
C ARG A 52 -24.93 -17.34 -4.72
N SER A 53 -23.97 -16.75 -5.43
CA SER A 53 -22.93 -17.51 -6.15
C SER A 53 -22.05 -18.33 -5.18
N ALA A 54 -21.62 -17.74 -4.07
CA ALA A 54 -20.85 -18.43 -3.04
C ALA A 54 -21.66 -19.56 -2.36
N GLU A 55 -22.95 -19.32 -2.09
CA GLU A 55 -23.85 -20.36 -1.57
C GLU A 55 -23.97 -21.54 -2.53
N GLU A 56 -24.22 -21.30 -3.82
CA GLU A 56 -24.41 -22.34 -4.84
C GLU A 56 -23.13 -23.17 -5.06
N THR A 57 -21.96 -22.53 -5.02
CA THR A 57 -20.67 -23.16 -5.33
C THR A 57 -19.97 -23.79 -4.12
N ALA A 58 -20.30 -23.40 -2.87
CA ALA A 58 -19.59 -23.83 -1.67
C ALA A 58 -19.45 -25.36 -1.51
N VAL A 59 -20.51 -26.12 -1.81
CA VAL A 59 -20.47 -27.59 -1.73
C VAL A 59 -19.57 -28.16 -2.82
N ALA A 60 -19.61 -27.61 -4.03
CA ALA A 60 -18.72 -28.01 -5.13
C ALA A 60 -17.25 -27.72 -4.81
N VAL A 61 -16.95 -26.56 -4.20
CA VAL A 61 -15.60 -26.21 -3.73
C VAL A 61 -15.08 -27.25 -2.72
N CYS A 62 -15.94 -27.70 -1.80
CA CYS A 62 -15.59 -28.76 -0.84
C CYS A 62 -15.32 -30.12 -1.51
N LYS A 63 -16.08 -30.47 -2.55
CA LYS A 63 -15.89 -31.72 -3.30
C LYS A 63 -14.60 -31.69 -4.12
N ASN A 64 -14.34 -30.59 -4.82
CA ASN A 64 -13.12 -30.42 -5.61
C ASN A 64 -11.85 -30.52 -4.77
N TRP A 65 -11.91 -30.16 -3.48
CA TRP A 65 -10.80 -30.32 -2.55
C TRP A 65 -10.32 -31.76 -2.36
N ASP A 66 -11.23 -32.73 -2.49
CA ASP A 66 -10.88 -34.15 -2.43
C ASP A 66 -9.97 -34.54 -3.59
N GLU A 67 -10.31 -34.09 -4.80
CA GLU A 67 -9.59 -34.39 -6.02
C GLU A 67 -8.25 -33.62 -6.11
N LEU A 68 -8.24 -32.38 -5.61
CA LEU A 68 -7.09 -31.47 -5.75
C LEU A 68 -5.95 -31.76 -4.76
N TYR A 69 -6.23 -32.34 -3.59
CA TYR A 69 -5.24 -32.46 -2.53
C TYR A 69 -5.07 -33.89 -2.02
N LYS A 70 -3.81 -34.35 -1.98
CA LYS A 70 -3.42 -35.57 -1.27
C LYS A 70 -3.95 -35.51 0.17
N TRP A 71 -4.41 -36.65 0.68
CA TRP A 71 -5.03 -36.76 2.00
C TRP A 71 -4.24 -36.08 3.14
N GLN A 72 -2.91 -36.17 3.12
CA GLN A 72 -2.06 -35.55 4.14
C GLN A 72 -2.19 -34.01 4.13
N SER A 73 -2.23 -33.39 2.95
CA SER A 73 -2.40 -31.93 2.80
C SER A 73 -3.82 -31.50 3.17
N TYR A 74 -4.83 -32.28 2.75
CA TYR A 74 -6.22 -32.06 3.13
C TYR A 74 -6.39 -32.08 4.65
N LYS A 75 -5.94 -33.17 5.30
CA LYS A 75 -6.01 -33.34 6.75
C LYS A 75 -5.27 -32.21 7.47
N ALA A 76 -4.09 -31.85 7.00
CA ALA A 76 -3.32 -30.76 7.60
C ALA A 76 -4.04 -29.40 7.49
N ALA A 77 -4.70 -29.12 6.35
CA ALA A 77 -5.49 -27.91 6.18
C ALA A 77 -6.71 -27.88 7.09
N VAL A 78 -7.48 -28.97 7.17
CA VAL A 78 -8.62 -29.09 8.09
C VAL A 78 -8.18 -28.91 9.55
N ASN A 79 -7.10 -29.57 9.96
CA ASN A 79 -6.55 -29.46 11.31
C ASN A 79 -6.02 -28.06 11.65
N ARG A 80 -5.73 -27.24 10.64
CA ARG A 80 -5.25 -25.86 10.77
C ARG A 80 -6.31 -24.85 10.31
N TYR A 81 -7.58 -25.17 10.56
CA TYR A 81 -8.72 -24.27 10.32
C TYR A 81 -8.79 -23.77 8.88
N GLY A 82 -8.55 -24.65 7.91
CA GLY A 82 -8.64 -24.38 6.48
C GLY A 82 -7.42 -23.71 5.87
N VAL A 83 -6.35 -23.41 6.63
CA VAL A 83 -5.15 -22.73 6.11
C VAL A 83 -3.91 -23.58 6.34
N TYR A 84 -3.22 -23.94 5.27
CA TYR A 84 -2.00 -24.75 5.36
C TYR A 84 -1.02 -24.48 4.21
N LYS A 85 0.27 -24.32 4.52
CA LYS A 85 1.33 -24.23 3.51
C LYS A 85 1.90 -25.63 3.30
N SER A 86 1.53 -26.26 2.19
CA SER A 86 2.08 -27.54 1.77
C SER A 86 3.31 -27.35 0.91
N ARG A 87 4.34 -28.20 1.10
CA ARG A 87 5.56 -28.17 0.28
C ARG A 87 5.30 -28.51 -1.19
N SER A 88 4.32 -29.38 -1.48
CA SER A 88 4.01 -29.81 -2.85
C SER A 88 2.96 -28.92 -3.53
N VAL A 89 1.88 -28.56 -2.83
CA VAL A 89 0.73 -27.83 -3.42
C VAL A 89 0.70 -26.34 -3.08
N GLY A 90 1.63 -25.85 -2.26
CA GLY A 90 1.71 -24.43 -1.87
C GLY A 90 0.69 -24.04 -0.80
N LYS A 91 0.33 -22.75 -0.76
CA LYS A 91 -0.65 -22.22 0.20
C LYS A 91 -2.04 -22.75 -0.14
N ILE A 92 -2.63 -23.49 0.79
CA ILE A 92 -4.03 -23.91 0.79
C ILE A 92 -4.77 -22.95 1.72
N ASP A 93 -5.83 -22.32 1.21
CA ASP A 93 -6.70 -21.44 1.99
C ASP A 93 -8.15 -21.71 1.57
N PHE A 94 -8.78 -22.62 2.31
CA PHE A 94 -10.16 -23.02 2.06
C PHE A 94 -11.13 -21.87 2.27
N ASN A 95 -10.87 -21.09 3.31
CA ASN A 95 -11.76 -20.02 3.74
C ASN A 95 -11.82 -18.95 2.64
N TYR A 96 -10.68 -18.65 2.01
CA TYR A 96 -10.62 -17.80 0.83
C TYR A 96 -11.34 -18.41 -0.38
N GLN A 97 -11.11 -19.69 -0.68
CA GLN A 97 -11.75 -20.37 -1.82
C GLN A 97 -13.29 -20.46 -1.69
N LEU A 98 -13.80 -20.56 -0.46
CA LEU A 98 -15.24 -20.52 -0.19
C LEU A 98 -15.83 -19.13 -0.44
N VAL A 99 -15.12 -18.06 -0.09
CA VAL A 99 -15.63 -16.69 -0.22
C VAL A 99 -15.26 -16.02 -1.54
N SER A 100 -14.34 -16.60 -2.32
CA SER A 100 -13.87 -16.02 -3.58
C SER A 100 -15.00 -15.70 -4.57
N PRO A 101 -16.09 -16.51 -4.72
CA PRO A 101 -17.19 -16.12 -5.61
C PRO A 101 -17.88 -14.82 -5.18
N LEU A 102 -17.97 -14.56 -3.87
CA LEU A 102 -18.50 -13.31 -3.33
C LEU A 102 -17.54 -12.14 -3.56
N ILE A 103 -16.23 -12.35 -3.37
CA ILE A 103 -15.21 -11.33 -3.61
C ILE A 103 -15.13 -10.95 -5.09
N ILE A 104 -15.10 -11.94 -5.98
CA ILE A 104 -15.02 -11.72 -7.43
C ILE A 104 -16.23 -10.94 -7.93
N SER A 105 -17.43 -11.19 -7.39
CA SER A 105 -18.64 -10.49 -7.83
C SER A 105 -18.64 -8.98 -7.54
N ILE A 106 -17.80 -8.52 -6.60
CA ILE A 106 -17.69 -7.11 -6.26
C ILE A 106 -16.42 -6.47 -6.82
N LEU A 107 -15.44 -7.24 -7.28
CA LEU A 107 -14.10 -6.78 -7.60
C LEU A 107 -14.09 -5.62 -8.61
N ILE A 108 -14.82 -5.73 -9.71
CA ILE A 108 -14.88 -4.68 -10.74
C ILE A 108 -15.42 -3.37 -10.14
N ARG A 109 -16.61 -3.45 -9.51
CA ARG A 109 -17.26 -2.28 -8.91
C ARG A 109 -16.43 -1.69 -7.76
N TRP A 110 -15.73 -2.53 -7.02
CA TRP A 110 -14.81 -2.15 -5.96
C TRP A 110 -13.67 -1.31 -6.53
N THR A 111 -13.02 -1.81 -7.58
CA THR A 111 -11.94 -1.13 -8.29
C THR A 111 -12.42 0.21 -8.85
N ASP A 112 -13.56 0.25 -9.55
CA ASP A 112 -14.12 1.51 -10.08
C ASP A 112 -14.36 2.54 -8.97
N PHE A 113 -14.91 2.10 -7.84
CA PHE A 113 -15.23 2.99 -6.74
C PHE A 113 -13.98 3.59 -6.09
N PHE A 114 -13.00 2.75 -5.75
CA PHE A 114 -11.80 3.18 -5.03
C PHE A 114 -10.74 3.84 -5.91
N ASN A 115 -10.72 3.55 -7.21
CA ASN A 115 -9.76 4.15 -8.14
C ASN A 115 -10.28 5.45 -8.77
N ASP A 116 -11.60 5.67 -8.84
CA ASP A 116 -12.15 6.79 -9.60
C ASP A 116 -13.34 7.49 -8.91
N ASP A 117 -14.47 6.80 -8.69
CA ASP A 117 -15.71 7.45 -8.26
C ASP A 117 -15.57 8.19 -6.91
N LEU A 118 -14.86 7.58 -5.96
CA LEU A 118 -14.58 8.21 -4.67
C LEU A 118 -13.87 9.55 -4.86
N TRP A 119 -12.81 9.57 -5.65
CA TRP A 119 -12.01 10.78 -5.88
C TRP A 119 -12.79 11.85 -6.65
N LYS A 120 -13.62 11.44 -7.62
CA LYS A 120 -14.55 12.36 -8.29
C LYS A 120 -15.52 13.01 -7.32
N ILE A 121 -16.09 12.24 -6.40
CA ILE A 121 -17.01 12.75 -5.37
C ILE A 121 -16.28 13.73 -4.44
N LEU A 122 -15.08 13.38 -3.96
CA LEU A 122 -14.31 14.21 -3.06
C LEU A 122 -13.81 15.50 -3.72
N ASN A 123 -13.35 15.43 -4.97
CA ASN A 123 -12.93 16.61 -5.73
C ASN A 123 -14.11 17.55 -6.01
N ASN A 124 -15.26 17.03 -6.45
CA ASN A 124 -16.47 17.83 -6.63
C ASN A 124 -16.94 18.45 -5.30
N TYR A 125 -16.81 17.74 -4.19
CA TYR A 125 -17.10 18.29 -2.86
C TYR A 125 -16.15 19.44 -2.49
N ASN A 126 -14.85 19.31 -2.77
CA ASN A 126 -13.88 20.38 -2.60
C ASN A 126 -14.22 21.61 -3.45
N ASP A 127 -14.59 21.42 -4.71
CA ASP A 127 -14.99 22.54 -5.60
C ASP A 127 -16.24 23.25 -5.06
N ILE A 128 -17.23 22.49 -4.55
CA ILE A 128 -18.41 23.07 -3.89
C ILE A 128 -17.99 23.89 -2.66
N ILE A 129 -17.10 23.36 -1.80
CA ILE A 129 -16.64 24.08 -0.62
C ILE A 129 -15.90 25.36 -1.03
N LEU A 130 -14.97 25.27 -1.97
CA LEU A 130 -14.13 26.40 -2.35
C LEU A 130 -14.96 27.48 -3.05
N ASP A 131 -15.65 27.13 -4.13
CA ASP A 131 -16.25 28.12 -5.02
C ASP A 131 -17.67 28.52 -4.59
N LYS A 132 -18.47 27.57 -4.11
CA LYS A 132 -19.88 27.82 -3.79
C LYS A 132 -20.12 28.12 -2.32
N THR A 133 -19.18 27.78 -1.44
CA THR A 133 -19.28 28.06 -0.01
C THR A 133 -18.29 29.13 0.42
N ILE A 134 -16.99 28.87 0.47
CA ILE A 134 -16.00 29.79 1.01
C ILE A 134 -15.96 31.10 0.22
N ARG A 135 -15.80 31.08 -1.12
CA ARG A 135 -15.74 32.31 -1.93
C ARG A 135 -17.00 33.16 -1.78
N VAL A 136 -18.19 32.57 -1.82
CA VAL A 136 -19.46 33.28 -1.65
C VAL A 136 -19.55 33.94 -0.28
N TYR A 137 -19.20 33.21 0.78
CA TYR A 137 -19.24 33.74 2.15
C TYR A 137 -18.18 34.82 2.39
N ILE A 138 -16.99 34.69 1.81
CA ILE A 138 -15.94 35.71 1.86
C ILE A 138 -16.36 36.96 1.09
N SER A 139 -17.02 36.83 -0.06
CA SER A 139 -17.60 37.96 -0.78
C SER A 139 -18.65 38.69 0.06
N LYS A 140 -19.60 37.94 0.64
CA LYS A 140 -20.64 38.46 1.55
C LYS A 140 -20.04 39.18 2.76
N LEU A 141 -19.00 38.60 3.37
CA LEU A 141 -18.28 39.24 4.48
C LEU A 141 -17.64 40.55 4.03
N SER A 142 -16.94 40.51 2.89
CA SER A 142 -16.25 41.67 2.32
C SER A 142 -17.20 42.82 2.03
N ASP A 143 -18.39 42.54 1.50
CA ASP A 143 -19.42 43.56 1.27
C ASP A 143 -19.91 44.24 2.54
N LYS A 144 -19.92 43.54 3.67
CA LYS A 144 -20.32 44.09 4.97
C LYS A 144 -19.22 44.92 5.62
N VAL A 145 -17.96 44.58 5.38
CA VAL A 145 -16.80 45.23 6.04
C VAL A 145 -16.10 46.28 5.16
N LYS A 146 -16.42 46.39 3.86
CA LYS A 146 -15.76 47.32 2.92
C LYS A 146 -15.87 48.80 3.28
N ALA A 147 -16.86 49.19 4.09
CA ALA A 147 -16.99 50.57 4.57
C ALA A 147 -15.98 50.91 5.67
N TYR A 148 -15.40 49.89 6.33
CA TYR A 148 -14.54 50.03 7.50
C TYR A 148 -13.09 49.62 7.24
N ILE A 149 -12.81 48.95 6.11
CA ILE A 149 -11.49 48.41 5.77
C ILE A 149 -11.03 48.98 4.41
N PRO A 150 -9.79 49.46 4.28
CA PRO A 150 -9.23 49.89 3.00
C PRO A 150 -9.29 48.78 1.92
N PRO A 151 -9.69 49.09 0.68
CA PRO A 151 -9.84 48.08 -0.37
C PRO A 151 -8.59 47.19 -0.61
N PRO A 152 -7.35 47.73 -0.65
CA PRO A 152 -6.16 46.89 -0.86
C PRO A 152 -5.93 45.87 0.27
N GLN A 153 -6.26 46.24 1.51
CA GLN A 153 -6.14 45.36 2.66
C GLN A 153 -7.20 44.25 2.60
N LEU A 154 -8.43 44.59 2.21
CA LEU A 154 -9.52 43.62 2.06
C LEU A 154 -9.23 42.59 0.97
N GLU A 155 -8.71 43.01 -0.18
CA GLU A 155 -8.33 42.08 -1.27
C GLU A 155 -7.20 41.12 -0.85
N ARG A 156 -6.20 41.60 -0.12
CA ARG A 156 -5.13 40.72 0.43
C ARG A 156 -5.70 39.66 1.39
N LEU A 157 -6.65 40.03 2.24
CA LEU A 157 -7.29 39.08 3.18
C LEU A 157 -8.10 38.02 2.44
N LYS A 158 -8.85 38.41 1.39
CA LYS A 158 -9.59 37.46 0.53
C LYS A 158 -8.66 36.45 -0.12
N GLU A 159 -7.58 36.92 -0.74
CA GLU A 159 -6.63 36.07 -1.44
C GLU A 159 -5.96 35.07 -0.49
N ARG A 160 -5.48 35.56 0.67
CA ARG A 160 -4.88 34.69 1.70
C ARG A 160 -5.82 33.58 2.15
N ILE A 161 -7.10 33.88 2.34
CA ILE A 161 -8.10 32.89 2.74
C ILE A 161 -8.33 31.85 1.64
N ASN A 162 -8.48 32.31 0.39
CA ASN A 162 -8.73 31.40 -0.74
C ASN A 162 -7.56 30.46 -0.97
N VAL A 163 -6.33 30.97 -0.98
CA VAL A 163 -5.11 30.15 -1.12
C VAL A 163 -4.98 29.14 0.02
N ASN A 164 -5.18 29.59 1.28
CA ASN A 164 -5.10 28.71 2.44
C ASN A 164 -6.17 27.61 2.43
N ALA A 165 -7.39 27.95 2.01
CA ALA A 165 -8.49 27.00 1.89
C ALA A 165 -8.21 25.94 0.81
N TRP A 166 -7.78 26.37 -0.37
CA TRP A 166 -7.41 25.49 -1.48
C TRP A 166 -6.30 24.53 -1.06
N GLN A 167 -5.20 25.05 -0.50
CA GLN A 167 -4.05 24.23 -0.10
C GLN A 167 -4.41 23.20 0.97
N LYS A 168 -5.14 23.59 2.03
CA LYS A 168 -5.51 22.67 3.12
C LYS A 168 -6.46 21.57 2.66
N LEU A 169 -7.42 21.88 1.79
CA LEU A 169 -8.38 20.89 1.30
C LEU A 169 -7.75 19.95 0.26
N HIS A 170 -6.90 20.47 -0.62
CA HIS A 170 -6.22 19.67 -1.62
C HIS A 170 -5.23 18.69 -0.98
N ASN A 171 -4.35 19.20 -0.10
CA ASN A 171 -3.39 18.36 0.63
C ASN A 171 -4.10 17.26 1.43
N ARG A 172 -5.27 17.56 2.02
CA ARG A 172 -5.99 16.55 2.79
C ARG A 172 -6.58 15.44 1.91
N ILE A 173 -7.07 15.75 0.72
CA ILE A 173 -7.52 14.72 -0.22
C ILE A 173 -6.35 13.83 -0.63
N ASP A 174 -5.17 14.41 -0.88
CA ASP A 174 -3.99 13.62 -1.22
C ASP A 174 -3.56 12.70 -0.07
N GLU A 175 -3.54 13.19 1.16
CA GLU A 175 -3.25 12.37 2.36
C GLU A 175 -4.30 11.27 2.59
N LEU A 176 -5.55 11.48 2.15
CA LEU A 176 -6.61 10.47 2.27
C LEU A 176 -6.39 9.27 1.34
N LYS A 177 -5.59 9.39 0.27
CA LYS A 177 -5.31 8.26 -0.65
C LYS A 177 -4.68 7.08 0.06
N ASP A 178 -3.58 7.30 0.78
CA ASP A 178 -2.88 6.24 1.51
C ASP A 178 -3.77 5.61 2.59
N PHE A 179 -4.58 6.43 3.27
CA PHE A 179 -5.53 5.97 4.27
C PHE A 179 -6.61 5.07 3.67
N VAL A 180 -7.22 5.51 2.57
CA VAL A 180 -8.25 4.77 1.85
C VAL A 180 -7.68 3.46 1.31
N ASP A 181 -6.49 3.50 0.69
CA ASP A 181 -5.80 2.33 0.15
C ASP A 181 -5.51 1.27 1.21
N SER A 182 -5.02 1.70 2.37
CA SER A 182 -4.84 0.81 3.50
C SER A 182 -6.17 0.20 3.96
N ARG A 183 -7.23 1.02 4.06
CA ARG A 183 -8.51 0.54 4.58
C ARG A 183 -9.22 -0.39 3.60
N GLN A 184 -9.22 -0.12 2.29
CA GLN A 184 -9.83 -1.02 1.32
C GLN A 184 -9.16 -2.41 1.32
N ARG A 185 -7.82 -2.49 1.44
CA ARG A 185 -7.11 -3.77 1.57
C ARG A 185 -7.51 -4.55 2.82
N GLN A 186 -7.68 -3.85 3.95
CA GLN A 186 -8.13 -4.46 5.19
C GLN A 186 -9.55 -5.02 5.06
N ILE A 187 -10.45 -4.29 4.39
CA ILE A 187 -11.83 -4.74 4.15
C ILE A 187 -11.83 -5.98 3.25
N HIS A 188 -11.07 -5.97 2.15
CA HIS A 188 -10.96 -7.13 1.26
C HIS A 188 -10.43 -8.38 2.00
N ARG A 189 -9.52 -8.21 2.97
CA ARG A 189 -8.93 -9.32 3.74
C ARG A 189 -9.81 -9.84 4.87
N LEU A 190 -10.84 -9.11 5.31
CA LEU A 190 -11.66 -9.50 6.47
C LEU A 190 -12.49 -10.78 6.21
N SER A 191 -12.78 -11.06 4.93
CA SER A 191 -13.72 -12.10 4.53
C SER A 191 -13.24 -13.50 4.87
N SER A 192 -11.97 -13.85 4.60
CA SER A 192 -11.44 -15.19 4.87
C SER A 192 -11.38 -15.52 6.38
N PRO A 193 -10.83 -14.65 7.26
CA PRO A 193 -10.90 -14.86 8.71
C PRO A 193 -12.32 -15.02 9.26
N LYS A 194 -13.31 -14.34 8.68
CA LYS A 194 -14.70 -14.47 9.11
C LYS A 194 -15.30 -15.83 8.75
N ILE A 195 -15.05 -16.33 7.53
CA ILE A 195 -15.40 -17.70 7.14
C ILE A 195 -14.75 -18.70 8.10
N GLN A 196 -13.45 -18.54 8.38
CA GLN A 196 -12.73 -19.41 9.31
C GLN A 196 -13.39 -19.43 10.69
N SER A 197 -13.77 -18.26 11.21
CA SER A 197 -14.45 -18.13 12.51
C SER A 197 -15.76 -18.91 12.54
N LYS A 198 -16.55 -18.86 11.47
CA LYS A 198 -17.82 -19.59 11.36
C LYS A 198 -17.61 -21.10 11.28
N LEU A 199 -16.63 -21.54 10.51
CA LEU A 199 -16.30 -22.96 10.34
C LEU A 199 -15.46 -23.55 11.47
N LYS A 200 -15.01 -22.74 12.43
CA LYS A 200 -14.07 -23.15 13.48
C LYS A 200 -14.51 -24.41 14.23
N GLN A 201 -15.80 -24.53 14.55
CA GLN A 201 -16.31 -25.72 15.22
C GLN A 201 -16.32 -26.94 14.30
N ILE A 202 -16.74 -26.78 13.04
CA ILE A 202 -16.72 -27.86 12.04
C ILE A 202 -15.30 -28.40 11.84
N TYR A 203 -14.30 -27.52 11.73
CA TYR A 203 -12.90 -27.94 11.65
C TYR A 203 -12.45 -28.72 12.87
N LYS A 204 -12.84 -28.31 14.08
CA LYS A 204 -12.50 -29.03 15.32
C LYS A 204 -13.12 -30.43 15.33
N ASP A 205 -14.40 -30.53 14.98
CA ASP A 205 -15.13 -31.80 14.96
C ASP A 205 -14.49 -32.76 13.94
N CYS A 206 -14.15 -32.24 12.75
CA CYS A 206 -13.41 -32.99 11.72
C CYS A 206 -12.02 -33.43 12.21
N SER A 207 -11.30 -32.56 12.93
CA SER A 207 -9.94 -32.85 13.44
C SER A 207 -9.92 -33.92 14.52
N ALA A 208 -11.03 -34.11 15.23
CA ALA A 208 -11.20 -35.12 16.27
C ALA A 208 -11.55 -36.52 15.71
N ASP A 209 -11.81 -36.65 14.41
CA ASP A 209 -12.08 -37.95 13.80
C ASP A 209 -10.83 -38.85 13.81
N GLU A 210 -10.96 -40.06 14.37
CA GLU A 210 -9.89 -41.06 14.48
C GLU A 210 -10.34 -42.47 14.06
N GLY A 211 -9.38 -43.37 13.77
CA GLY A 211 -9.64 -44.79 13.48
C GLY A 211 -10.02 -45.11 12.03
N LYS A 212 -10.52 -46.33 11.80
CA LYS A 212 -10.89 -46.83 10.46
C LYS A 212 -11.98 -45.95 9.85
N GLY A 213 -11.82 -45.57 8.58
CA GLY A 213 -12.77 -44.73 7.84
C GLY A 213 -12.70 -43.22 8.12
N VAL A 214 -11.67 -42.75 8.84
CA VAL A 214 -11.46 -41.32 9.16
C VAL A 214 -11.51 -40.40 7.94
N ILE A 215 -10.95 -40.85 6.81
CA ILE A 215 -10.89 -40.05 5.57
C ILE A 215 -12.29 -39.69 5.09
N GLN A 216 -13.17 -40.69 4.98
CA GLN A 216 -14.52 -40.49 4.48
C GLN A 216 -15.36 -39.69 5.48
N ARG A 217 -15.23 -39.96 6.78
CA ARG A 217 -15.96 -39.21 7.82
C ARG A 217 -15.59 -37.74 7.85
N MET A 218 -14.30 -37.41 7.83
CA MET A 218 -13.82 -36.03 7.84
C MET A 218 -14.38 -35.24 6.64
N LYS A 219 -14.34 -35.83 5.45
CA LYS A 219 -14.89 -35.22 4.22
C LYS A 219 -16.39 -34.98 4.31
N MET A 220 -17.16 -36.00 4.73
CA MET A 220 -18.62 -35.88 4.88
C MET A 220 -19.01 -34.86 5.96
N ASN A 221 -18.28 -34.83 7.07
CA ASN A 221 -18.52 -33.89 8.17
C ASN A 221 -18.26 -32.45 7.72
N LEU A 222 -17.16 -32.21 6.98
CA LEU A 222 -16.85 -30.89 6.43
C LEU A 222 -17.90 -30.45 5.40
N GLU A 223 -18.27 -31.32 4.45
CA GLU A 223 -19.28 -31.02 3.43
C GLU A 223 -20.65 -30.70 4.06
N LYS A 224 -21.12 -31.55 4.99
CA LYS A 224 -22.39 -31.36 5.70
C LYS A 224 -22.39 -30.08 6.54
N GLY A 225 -21.27 -29.79 7.21
CA GLY A 225 -21.11 -28.58 8.01
C GLY A 225 -21.22 -27.32 7.15
N ILE A 226 -20.57 -27.30 5.98
CA ILE A 226 -20.64 -26.18 5.03
C ILE A 226 -22.05 -26.05 4.46
N ASP A 227 -22.68 -27.14 4.02
CA ASP A 227 -24.04 -27.09 3.46
C ASP A 227 -25.05 -26.52 4.46
N THR A 228 -24.87 -26.84 5.75
CA THR A 228 -25.71 -26.33 6.83
C THR A 228 -25.48 -24.84 7.11
N GLN A 229 -24.22 -24.36 7.04
CA GLN A 229 -23.87 -23.00 7.45
C GLN A 229 -23.75 -21.97 6.31
N ARG A 230 -23.61 -22.40 5.04
CA ARG A 230 -23.25 -21.52 3.91
C ARG A 230 -24.11 -20.27 3.80
N LYS A 231 -25.43 -20.37 3.99
CA LYS A 231 -26.36 -19.22 3.88
C LYS A 231 -26.10 -18.15 4.93
N ASP A 232 -25.99 -18.55 6.19
CA ASP A 232 -25.71 -17.61 7.29
C ASP A 232 -24.30 -17.03 7.16
N MET A 233 -23.33 -17.90 6.87
CA MET A 233 -21.91 -17.56 6.78
C MET A 233 -21.63 -16.48 5.73
N PHE A 234 -22.11 -16.63 4.49
CA PHE A 234 -21.87 -15.65 3.44
C PHE A 234 -22.70 -14.37 3.63
N LYS A 235 -23.92 -14.48 4.14
CA LYS A 235 -24.76 -13.32 4.47
C LYS A 235 -24.12 -12.44 5.55
N GLU A 236 -23.49 -13.03 6.57
CA GLU A 236 -22.77 -12.27 7.58
C GLU A 236 -21.51 -11.60 7.02
N VAL A 237 -20.71 -12.29 6.21
CA VAL A 237 -19.54 -11.67 5.56
C VAL A 237 -19.95 -10.47 4.71
N SER A 238 -21.01 -10.61 3.92
CA SER A 238 -21.57 -9.52 3.12
C SER A 238 -21.96 -8.32 3.97
N LYS A 239 -22.69 -8.53 5.07
CA LYS A 239 -23.06 -7.45 6.00
C LYS A 239 -21.86 -6.75 6.63
N GLU A 240 -20.81 -7.51 6.95
CA GLU A 240 -19.61 -6.96 7.58
C GLU A 240 -18.81 -6.09 6.60
N ILE A 241 -18.69 -6.51 5.34
CA ILE A 241 -18.09 -5.68 4.27
C ILE A 241 -18.85 -4.36 4.15
N VAL A 242 -20.18 -4.39 4.10
CA VAL A 242 -21.01 -3.18 4.02
C VAL A 242 -20.82 -2.27 5.23
N ALA A 243 -20.81 -2.84 6.44
CA ALA A 243 -20.62 -2.07 7.67
C ALA A 243 -19.25 -1.38 7.71
N GLU A 244 -18.20 -2.04 7.22
CA GLU A 244 -16.86 -1.48 7.14
C GLU A 244 -16.74 -0.38 6.07
N LEU A 245 -17.40 -0.54 4.92
CA LEU A 245 -17.49 0.51 3.90
C LEU A 245 -18.22 1.75 4.44
N GLU A 246 -19.34 1.57 5.12
CA GLU A 246 -20.08 2.66 5.79
C GLU A 246 -19.22 3.37 6.84
N THR A 247 -18.42 2.62 7.59
CA THR A 247 -17.50 3.17 8.59
C THR A 247 -16.43 4.02 7.91
N LEU A 248 -15.83 3.53 6.82
CA LEU A 248 -14.86 4.29 6.04
C LEU A 248 -15.44 5.62 5.53
N MET A 249 -16.67 5.62 5.00
CA MET A 249 -17.30 6.85 4.50
C MET A 249 -17.54 7.89 5.60
N LYS A 250 -17.90 7.44 6.80
CA LYS A 250 -18.05 8.34 7.96
C LYS A 250 -16.72 8.96 8.34
N VAL A 251 -15.64 8.17 8.38
CA VAL A 251 -14.29 8.67 8.69
C VAL A 251 -13.85 9.71 7.66
N ILE A 252 -13.99 9.44 6.37
CA ILE A 252 -13.65 10.40 5.29
C ILE A 252 -14.43 11.72 5.47
N LYS A 253 -15.74 11.63 5.73
CA LYS A 253 -16.59 12.80 5.93
C LYS A 253 -16.20 13.61 7.17
N GLU A 254 -15.95 12.94 8.30
CA GLU A 254 -15.54 13.59 9.55
C GLU A 254 -14.18 14.27 9.44
N ASP A 255 -13.27 13.64 8.71
CA ASP A 255 -11.92 14.13 8.49
C ASP A 255 -11.90 15.42 7.66
N ILE A 256 -12.62 15.45 6.54
CA ILE A 256 -12.74 16.68 5.72
C ILE A 256 -13.52 17.77 6.49
N LEU A 257 -14.55 17.40 7.26
CA LEU A 257 -15.28 18.34 8.11
C LEU A 257 -14.39 18.96 9.20
N SER A 258 -13.42 18.21 9.73
CA SER A 258 -12.42 18.70 10.67
C SER A 258 -11.54 19.78 10.02
N VAL A 259 -11.10 19.57 8.77
CA VAL A 259 -10.37 20.59 8.00
C VAL A 259 -11.23 21.83 7.76
N CYS A 260 -12.48 21.65 7.34
CA CYS A 260 -13.43 22.75 7.17
C CYS A 260 -13.62 23.56 8.46
N THR A 261 -13.72 22.88 9.60
CA THR A 261 -13.83 23.54 10.91
C THR A 261 -12.56 24.32 11.27
N LYS A 262 -11.38 23.78 10.97
CA LYS A 262 -10.09 24.49 11.14
C LYS A 262 -10.02 25.70 10.21
N LEU A 263 -10.55 25.62 8.98
CA LEU A 263 -10.62 26.75 8.04
C LEU A 263 -11.48 27.89 8.57
N VAL A 264 -12.66 27.60 9.13
CA VAL A 264 -13.49 28.64 9.76
C VAL A 264 -12.75 29.36 10.88
N ARG A 265 -11.99 28.63 11.72
CA ARG A 265 -11.14 29.26 12.75
C ARG A 265 -10.04 30.11 12.11
N SER A 266 -9.40 29.61 11.05
CA SER A 266 -8.37 30.32 10.30
C SER A 266 -8.88 31.64 9.71
N ILE A 267 -10.12 31.65 9.19
CA ILE A 267 -10.75 32.87 8.69
C ILE A 267 -10.92 33.89 9.82
N LYS A 268 -11.41 33.48 11.00
CA LYS A 268 -11.52 34.37 12.16
C LYS A 268 -10.18 34.96 12.56
N THR A 269 -9.12 34.15 12.64
CA THR A 269 -7.77 34.61 13.01
C THR A 269 -7.18 35.55 11.98
N THR A 270 -7.48 35.38 10.69
CA THR A 270 -7.02 36.27 9.62
C THR A 270 -7.60 37.67 9.74
N PHE A 271 -8.84 37.79 10.22
CA PHE A 271 -9.49 39.09 10.42
C PHE A 271 -9.20 39.70 11.81
N GLU A 272 -8.75 38.90 12.80
CA GLU A 272 -8.46 39.34 14.17
C GLU A 272 -7.61 40.61 14.31
N PRO A 273 -6.56 40.81 13.50
CA PRO A 273 -5.76 42.03 13.56
C PRO A 273 -6.56 43.31 13.36
N LEU A 274 -7.74 43.28 12.73
CA LEU A 274 -8.57 44.46 12.47
C LEU A 274 -9.29 44.99 13.71
N TRP A 275 -9.31 44.24 14.81
CA TRP A 275 -9.97 44.66 16.06
C TRP A 275 -9.20 44.38 17.36
N THR A 276 -7.97 43.87 17.27
CA THR A 276 -7.03 43.87 18.40
C THR A 276 -6.39 45.25 18.57
N HIS A 277 -6.23 45.73 19.82
CA HIS A 277 -5.73 47.08 20.15
C HIS A 277 -4.40 47.42 19.46
N LYS A 278 -4.21 48.70 19.11
CA LYS A 278 -3.06 49.27 18.38
C LYS A 278 -1.68 48.85 18.95
N ASP A 279 -1.55 48.85 20.28
CA ASP A 279 -0.30 48.48 20.96
C ASP A 279 0.07 46.98 20.84
N THR A 280 -0.94 46.14 20.58
CA THR A 280 -0.78 44.71 20.26
C THR A 280 -0.64 44.46 18.76
N GLN A 281 -1.13 45.35 17.90
CA GLN A 281 -0.97 45.21 16.44
C GLN A 281 0.47 45.48 16.02
N ASP A 282 1.12 46.50 16.56
CA ASP A 282 2.51 46.81 16.22
C ASP A 282 3.45 45.69 16.70
N LEU A 283 3.27 45.22 17.93
CA LEU A 283 4.05 44.09 18.46
C LEU A 283 3.79 42.78 17.70
N ARG A 284 2.53 42.52 17.31
CA ARG A 284 2.13 41.29 16.62
C ARG A 284 2.48 41.32 15.13
N ASN A 285 2.45 42.47 14.47
CA ASN A 285 2.88 42.62 13.07
C ASN A 285 4.40 42.52 12.98
N THR A 286 5.16 43.13 13.89
CA THR A 286 6.62 42.90 13.96
C THR A 286 6.94 41.44 14.22
N ILE A 287 6.27 40.79 15.18
CA ILE A 287 6.48 39.35 15.43
C ILE A 287 6.03 38.47 14.25
N PHE A 288 4.95 38.82 13.54
CA PHE A 288 4.50 38.04 12.38
C PHE A 288 5.39 38.23 11.16
N ASP A 289 5.84 39.45 10.89
CA ASP A 289 6.79 39.71 9.80
C ASP A 289 8.13 39.04 10.11
N ASP A 290 8.62 39.10 11.35
CA ASP A 290 9.85 38.40 11.79
C ASP A 290 9.70 36.87 11.73
N VAL A 291 8.50 36.32 12.01
CA VAL A 291 8.23 34.88 11.94
C VAL A 291 8.00 34.41 10.51
N ASP A 292 7.32 35.18 9.65
CA ASP A 292 7.17 34.86 8.22
C ASP A 292 8.52 35.00 7.49
N GLU A 293 9.35 35.99 7.85
CA GLU A 293 10.71 36.16 7.32
C GLU A 293 11.61 35.02 7.79
N ALA A 294 11.57 34.65 9.07
CA ALA A 294 12.29 33.48 9.58
C ALA A 294 11.79 32.16 8.97
N ASP A 295 10.49 32.00 8.71
CA ASP A 295 9.91 30.81 8.07
C ASP A 295 10.27 30.75 6.58
N GLN A 296 10.31 31.89 5.88
CA GLN A 296 10.76 31.98 4.49
C GLN A 296 12.27 31.73 4.36
N GLU A 297 13.08 32.26 5.28
CA GLU A 297 14.52 31.98 5.34
C GLU A 297 14.78 30.51 5.69
N LEU A 298 14.10 29.95 6.69
CA LEU A 298 14.19 28.51 7.02
C LEU A 298 13.75 27.63 5.86
N THR A 299 12.66 27.99 5.17
CA THR A 299 12.17 27.25 4.00
C THR A 299 13.16 27.34 2.84
N SER A 300 13.76 28.51 2.61
CA SER A 300 14.79 28.70 1.58
C SER A 300 16.08 27.93 1.89
N LEU A 301 16.51 27.94 3.16
CA LEU A 301 17.66 27.16 3.62
C LEU A 301 17.39 25.65 3.51
N CYS A 302 16.20 25.22 3.95
CA CYS A 302 15.77 23.82 3.87
C CYS A 302 15.69 23.32 2.42
N ASN A 303 15.20 24.14 1.50
CA ASN A 303 15.17 23.82 0.06
C ASN A 303 16.58 23.81 -0.55
N THR A 304 17.46 24.73 -0.13
CA THR A 304 18.87 24.80 -0.59
C THR A 304 19.68 23.57 -0.15
N PHE A 305 19.40 23.03 1.04
CA PHE A 305 20.11 21.88 1.60
C PHE A 305 19.32 20.55 1.52
N GLY A 306 18.12 20.53 0.93
CA GLY A 306 17.28 19.35 0.78
C GLY A 306 16.77 18.74 2.10
N ILE A 307 16.67 19.55 3.16
CA ILE A 307 16.25 19.11 4.51
C ILE A 307 14.74 19.31 4.66
N LYS A 308 13.99 18.24 4.98
CA LYS A 308 12.59 18.34 5.44
C LYS A 308 12.59 18.50 6.97
N LEU A 309 12.15 19.65 7.48
CA LEU A 309 11.90 19.83 8.92
C LEU A 309 10.54 19.23 9.29
N ASP A 310 10.56 18.25 10.19
CA ASP A 310 9.37 17.65 10.81
C ASP A 310 9.24 18.21 12.23
N PHE A 311 8.30 19.14 12.45
CA PHE A 311 8.05 19.69 13.78
C PHE A 311 7.11 18.77 14.56
N GLY A 312 7.71 17.80 15.25
CA GLY A 312 7.05 17.00 16.28
C GLY A 312 6.52 17.88 17.41
N SER A 313 5.24 17.72 17.76
CA SER A 313 4.62 18.39 18.91
C SER A 313 5.04 17.73 20.22
N GLU A 314 6.07 18.26 20.89
CA GLU A 314 6.36 17.90 22.29
C GLU A 314 5.49 18.70 23.26
N THR A 315 4.80 17.96 24.13
CA THR A 315 4.00 18.44 25.24
C THR A 315 4.88 19.04 26.35
N ARG A 316 4.63 20.30 26.73
CA ARG A 316 5.22 20.93 27.92
C ARG A 316 4.30 20.77 29.14
N THR A 317 4.83 20.18 30.20
CA THR A 317 4.20 19.93 31.49
C THR A 317 4.36 21.11 32.47
N GLY A 318 3.27 21.47 33.16
CA GLY A 318 3.26 21.84 34.58
C GLY A 318 3.44 23.30 35.05
N ARG A 319 2.33 23.95 35.47
CA ARG A 319 2.18 24.55 36.82
C ARG A 319 0.70 24.89 37.15
N SER A 320 0.23 24.36 38.29
CA SER A 320 -1.02 24.59 39.05
C SER A 320 -1.09 26.02 39.66
N SER A 321 -2.19 26.67 40.07
CA SER A 321 -3.63 26.47 40.39
C SER A 321 -4.24 27.88 40.73
N PRO A 322 -5.47 28.09 41.29
CA PRO A 322 -6.83 27.59 40.99
C PRO A 322 -7.94 28.70 40.91
N THR A 323 -9.09 28.37 40.30
CA THR A 323 -10.50 28.58 40.79
C THR A 323 -11.55 29.04 39.75
N ALA A 324 -12.64 28.26 39.76
CA ALA A 324 -14.07 28.57 39.56
C ALA A 324 -14.64 28.94 38.17
N GLY A 325 -15.47 28.02 37.63
CA GLY A 325 -16.54 28.33 36.67
C GLY A 325 -16.86 27.20 35.68
N LYS A 326 -17.72 26.23 36.06
CA LYS A 326 -18.42 25.30 35.13
C LYS A 326 -19.69 26.00 34.58
N PRO A 327 -20.25 25.66 33.38
CA PRO A 327 -20.60 24.27 33.02
C PRO A 327 -20.61 23.82 31.52
N LYS A 328 -20.53 22.48 31.36
CA LYS A 328 -21.10 21.53 30.33
C LYS A 328 -20.58 21.64 28.87
N THR A 329 -20.19 20.58 28.14
CA THR A 329 -20.59 19.14 28.12
C THR A 329 -19.46 18.30 27.49
N LEU A 330 -19.10 17.14 28.06
CA LEU A 330 -18.00 16.25 27.65
C LEU A 330 -18.42 15.28 26.52
N LEU A 331 -17.65 15.24 25.43
CA LEU A 331 -17.47 14.03 24.61
C LEU A 331 -16.68 13.01 25.46
N GLN A 332 -17.11 11.76 25.44
CA GLN A 332 -16.62 10.70 26.32
C GLN A 332 -15.14 10.37 26.04
N SER A 333 -14.35 10.29 27.10
CA SER A 333 -12.89 10.07 27.09
C SER A 333 -12.45 8.72 26.50
N GLU A 334 -13.37 7.77 26.33
CA GLU A 334 -13.07 6.42 25.84
C GLU A 334 -12.76 6.37 24.33
N ASP A 335 -13.36 7.23 23.52
CA ASP A 335 -13.15 7.26 22.07
C ASP A 335 -11.78 7.84 21.69
N LEU A 336 -11.29 8.80 22.48
CA LEU A 336 -9.96 9.39 22.30
C LEU A 336 -8.86 8.38 22.65
N ASP A 337 -9.03 7.64 23.75
CA ASP A 337 -8.09 6.57 24.14
C ASP A 337 -8.07 5.43 23.12
N LYS A 338 -9.21 5.12 22.49
CA LYS A 338 -9.30 4.11 21.43
C LYS A 338 -8.62 4.58 20.15
N ALA A 339 -8.78 5.84 19.76
CA ALA A 339 -8.11 6.44 18.61
C ALA A 339 -6.59 6.51 18.80
N ILE A 340 -6.12 6.84 20.01
CA ILE A 340 -4.69 6.83 20.37
C ILE A 340 -4.14 5.40 20.29
N LYS A 341 -4.84 4.41 20.86
CA LYS A 341 -4.41 2.99 20.78
C LYS A 341 -4.35 2.48 19.34
N GLN A 342 -5.30 2.89 18.49
CA GLN A 342 -5.32 2.49 17.08
C GLN A 342 -4.19 3.15 16.28
N SER A 343 -3.96 4.46 16.47
CA SER A 343 -2.85 5.18 15.83
C SER A 343 -1.48 4.63 16.27
N VAL A 344 -1.34 4.28 17.55
CA VAL A 344 -0.14 3.59 18.08
C VAL A 344 0.01 2.20 17.46
N ALA A 345 -1.07 1.45 17.26
CA ALA A 345 -1.03 0.13 16.62
C ALA A 345 -0.69 0.22 15.11
N ASP A 346 -1.20 1.23 14.40
CA ASP A 346 -0.93 1.44 12.97
C ASP A 346 0.49 1.98 12.75
N TYR A 347 0.97 2.88 13.60
CA TYR A 347 2.38 3.28 13.67
C TYR A 347 3.28 2.09 13.97
N SER A 348 2.90 1.23 14.93
CA SER A 348 3.63 0.01 15.24
C SER A 348 3.67 -0.98 14.07
N LYS A 349 2.61 -1.08 13.25
CA LYS A 349 2.59 -1.94 12.05
C LYS A 349 3.45 -1.39 10.92
N GLN A 350 3.44 -0.07 10.68
CA GLN A 350 4.29 0.55 9.66
C GLN A 350 5.77 0.50 10.06
N HIS A 351 6.05 0.75 11.35
CA HIS A 351 7.38 0.54 11.94
C HIS A 351 7.84 -0.92 11.82
N ASP A 352 6.95 -1.88 12.06
CA ASP A 352 7.24 -3.32 11.90
C ASP A 352 7.57 -3.69 10.44
N VAL A 353 6.91 -3.12 9.42
CA VAL A 353 7.25 -3.39 8.00
C VAL A 353 8.65 -2.85 7.63
N GLU A 354 8.98 -1.63 8.07
CA GLU A 354 10.29 -1.03 7.80
C GLU A 354 11.41 -1.71 8.59
N GLU A 355 11.21 -1.95 9.89
CA GLU A 355 12.16 -2.68 10.71
C GLU A 355 12.38 -4.10 10.19
N ARG A 356 11.32 -4.80 9.77
CA ARG A 356 11.43 -6.14 9.19
C ARG A 356 12.22 -6.12 7.89
N LEU A 357 11.97 -5.16 6.99
CA LEU A 357 12.77 -5.05 5.77
C LEU A 357 14.24 -4.81 6.11
N LYS A 358 14.53 -3.88 7.04
CA LYS A 358 15.89 -3.61 7.50
C LYS A 358 16.55 -4.86 8.11
N GLN A 359 15.83 -5.61 8.93
CA GLN A 359 16.32 -6.85 9.54
C GLN A 359 16.61 -7.92 8.47
N TYR A 360 15.73 -8.09 7.49
CA TYR A 360 15.89 -9.08 6.42
C TYR A 360 17.02 -8.70 5.47
N CYS A 361 17.11 -7.42 5.07
CA CYS A 361 18.25 -6.91 4.31
C CYS A 361 19.56 -7.14 5.08
N ASN A 362 19.60 -6.79 6.37
CA ASN A 362 20.76 -7.02 7.21
C ASN A 362 21.16 -8.50 7.27
N PHE A 363 20.19 -9.40 7.41
CA PHE A 363 20.38 -10.83 7.45
C PHE A 363 21.01 -11.37 6.15
N HIS A 364 20.58 -10.83 5.00
CA HIS A 364 21.12 -11.16 3.68
C HIS A 364 22.38 -10.37 3.28
N GLY A 365 22.96 -9.57 4.20
CA GLY A 365 24.17 -8.80 3.94
C GLY A 365 23.99 -7.58 3.05
N MET A 366 22.76 -7.06 2.96
CA MET A 366 22.37 -5.90 2.17
C MET A 366 22.00 -4.72 3.07
N GLU A 367 22.06 -3.52 2.52
CA GLU A 367 21.64 -2.27 3.14
C GLU A 367 20.97 -1.35 2.11
N PHE A 368 20.32 -0.27 2.56
CA PHE A 368 19.59 0.62 1.66
C PHE A 368 20.55 1.51 0.88
N LEU A 369 20.37 1.59 -0.44
CA LEU A 369 21.08 2.53 -1.30
C LEU A 369 20.26 3.82 -1.41
N GLY A 370 20.54 4.77 -0.51
CA GLY A 370 19.82 6.04 -0.44
C GLY A 370 18.32 5.88 -0.17
N ARG A 371 17.55 6.93 -0.46
CA ARG A 371 16.09 6.91 -0.35
C ARG A 371 15.46 6.81 -1.74
N THR A 372 14.55 5.86 -1.92
CA THR A 372 13.70 5.81 -3.11
C THR A 372 12.43 6.65 -2.89
N PRO A 373 12.03 7.55 -3.82
CA PRO A 373 10.80 8.33 -3.67
C PRO A 373 9.53 7.46 -3.75
N GLY A 374 8.57 7.71 -2.85
CA GLY A 374 7.28 7.00 -2.79
C GLY A 374 6.18 7.66 -3.63
N ASN A 375 6.44 7.96 -4.90
CA ASN A 375 5.55 8.71 -5.80
C ASN A 375 4.85 7.83 -6.85
N GLY A 376 4.70 6.53 -6.59
CA GLY A 376 4.16 5.55 -7.55
C GLY A 376 5.14 5.09 -8.64
N ASN A 377 6.29 5.75 -8.81
CA ASN A 377 7.39 5.30 -9.69
C ASN A 377 8.48 4.50 -8.98
N CYS A 378 8.29 4.20 -7.69
CA CYS A 378 9.35 3.67 -6.82
C CYS A 378 10.10 2.44 -7.38
N PHE A 379 9.44 1.52 -8.09
CA PHE A 379 10.11 0.40 -8.74
C PHE A 379 11.12 0.88 -9.80
N PHE A 380 10.68 1.75 -10.71
CA PHE A 380 11.52 2.28 -11.79
C PHE A 380 12.65 3.16 -11.25
N GLU A 381 12.39 3.92 -10.19
CA GLU A 381 13.41 4.68 -9.45
C GLU A 381 14.47 3.76 -8.83
N ALA A 382 14.04 2.67 -8.20
CA ALA A 382 14.95 1.66 -7.65
C ALA A 382 15.79 1.02 -8.75
N ILE A 383 15.20 0.63 -9.89
CA ILE A 383 15.93 0.05 -11.02
C ILE A 383 16.91 1.05 -11.63
N SER A 384 16.51 2.31 -11.85
CA SER A 384 17.40 3.38 -12.32
C SER A 384 18.63 3.53 -11.42
N SER A 385 18.41 3.58 -10.10
CA SER A 385 19.48 3.61 -9.09
C SER A 385 20.39 2.37 -9.15
N GLN A 386 19.84 1.20 -9.45
CA GLN A 386 20.62 -0.04 -9.59
C GLN A 386 21.46 -0.06 -10.88
N LEU A 387 20.97 0.53 -11.98
CA LEU A 387 21.77 0.70 -13.21
C LEU A 387 22.99 1.58 -12.93
N ASP A 388 22.80 2.69 -12.20
CA ASP A 388 23.91 3.55 -11.77
C ASP A 388 24.89 2.80 -10.86
N ARG A 389 24.38 2.03 -9.88
CA ARG A 389 25.21 1.19 -8.97
C ARG A 389 26.10 0.22 -9.74
N LEU A 390 25.58 -0.36 -10.82
CA LEU A 390 26.27 -1.35 -11.65
C LEU A 390 27.07 -0.73 -12.81
N GLN A 391 27.06 0.60 -12.95
CA GLN A 391 27.70 1.31 -14.06
C GLN A 391 27.17 0.85 -15.44
N LEU A 392 25.90 0.45 -15.48
CA LEU A 392 25.18 0.14 -16.71
C LEU A 392 24.64 1.43 -17.35
N PRO A 393 24.28 1.41 -18.64
CA PRO A 393 23.69 2.58 -19.30
C PRO A 393 22.50 3.13 -18.51
N ARG A 394 22.63 4.36 -18.01
CA ARG A 394 21.62 5.01 -17.18
C ARG A 394 20.34 5.22 -17.99
N LYS A 395 19.20 4.88 -17.39
CA LYS A 395 17.86 5.15 -17.93
C LYS A 395 17.02 5.84 -16.87
N SER A 396 16.26 6.87 -17.27
CA SER A 396 15.35 7.52 -16.32
C SER A 396 14.19 6.58 -15.95
N PRO A 397 13.55 6.76 -14.80
CA PRO A 397 12.39 5.97 -14.40
C PRO A 397 11.26 6.00 -15.45
N GLU A 398 11.02 7.15 -16.06
CA GLU A 398 10.01 7.35 -17.11
C GLU A 398 10.38 6.58 -18.37
N LEU A 399 11.66 6.60 -18.77
CA LEU A 399 12.14 5.86 -19.93
C LEU A 399 12.04 4.34 -19.68
N LEU A 400 12.45 3.88 -18.50
CA LEU A 400 12.32 2.46 -18.10
C LEU A 400 10.87 1.99 -18.16
N ARG A 401 9.92 2.82 -17.69
CA ARG A 401 8.49 2.52 -17.75
C ARG A 401 7.97 2.41 -19.19
N GLN A 402 8.34 3.36 -20.05
CA GLN A 402 7.94 3.33 -21.46
C GLN A 402 8.53 2.15 -22.20
N GLU A 403 9.82 1.86 -22.00
CA GLU A 403 10.49 0.75 -22.67
C GLU A 403 9.95 -0.60 -22.20
N VAL A 404 9.73 -0.81 -20.89
CA VAL A 404 9.26 -2.11 -20.39
C VAL A 404 7.85 -2.42 -20.87
N THR A 405 6.97 -1.42 -20.93
CA THR A 405 5.61 -1.60 -21.43
C THR A 405 5.59 -1.85 -22.93
N ASN A 406 6.45 -1.17 -23.70
CA ASN A 406 6.63 -1.45 -25.13
C ASN A 406 7.25 -2.84 -25.39
N TYR A 407 8.23 -3.23 -24.59
CA TYR A 407 8.82 -4.57 -24.63
C TYR A 407 7.76 -5.63 -24.38
N LEU A 408 6.91 -5.45 -23.36
CA LEU A 408 5.82 -6.36 -23.04
C LEU A 408 4.81 -6.50 -24.20
N LYS A 409 4.48 -5.40 -24.89
CA LYS A 409 3.60 -5.42 -26.07
C LYS A 409 4.17 -6.29 -27.19
N ILE A 410 5.47 -6.15 -27.46
CA ILE A 410 6.16 -6.79 -28.59
C ILE A 410 6.55 -8.24 -28.28
N LYS A 411 7.03 -8.51 -27.06
CA LYS A 411 7.60 -9.80 -26.63
C LYS A 411 6.99 -10.26 -25.29
N PRO A 412 5.69 -10.60 -25.28
CA PRO A 412 5.00 -11.05 -24.06
C PRO A 412 5.33 -12.48 -23.67
N THR A 413 5.93 -13.26 -24.57
CA THR A 413 6.21 -14.68 -24.37
C THR A 413 7.68 -14.94 -24.15
N PHE A 414 7.99 -15.95 -23.35
CA PHE A 414 9.33 -16.46 -23.17
C PHE A 414 9.32 -17.94 -22.78
N THR A 415 10.45 -18.61 -22.99
CA THR A 415 10.64 -19.98 -22.49
C THR A 415 11.23 -19.95 -21.09
N ALA A 416 10.69 -20.76 -20.20
CA ALA A 416 11.31 -21.04 -18.92
C ALA A 416 11.04 -22.50 -18.54
N ASN A 417 12.10 -23.19 -18.12
CA ASN A 417 12.11 -24.64 -17.86
C ASN A 417 11.51 -25.50 -18.99
N GLY A 418 11.73 -25.10 -20.24
CA GLY A 418 11.21 -25.81 -21.42
C GLY A 418 9.74 -25.54 -21.75
N GLU A 419 9.02 -24.73 -20.96
CA GLU A 419 7.64 -24.35 -21.22
C GLU A 419 7.54 -22.92 -21.77
N LEU A 420 6.62 -22.72 -22.70
CA LEU A 420 6.29 -21.40 -23.23
C LEU A 420 5.37 -20.68 -22.24
N VAL A 421 5.88 -19.61 -21.65
CA VAL A 421 5.15 -18.74 -20.74
C VAL A 421 4.68 -17.51 -21.51
N ASN A 422 3.40 -17.16 -21.38
CA ASN A 422 2.84 -15.94 -21.92
C ASN A 422 2.42 -14.99 -20.80
N LEU A 423 3.12 -13.86 -20.66
CA LEU A 423 2.85 -12.86 -19.63
C LEU A 423 1.45 -12.25 -19.72
N ARG A 424 0.80 -12.32 -20.89
CA ARG A 424 -0.61 -11.90 -21.06
C ARG A 424 -1.56 -12.67 -20.16
N ASP A 425 -1.26 -13.95 -19.87
CA ASP A 425 -2.15 -14.83 -19.11
C ASP A 425 -2.19 -14.50 -17.60
N PHE A 426 -1.30 -13.59 -17.18
CA PHE A 426 -1.08 -13.14 -15.80
C PHE A 426 -1.56 -11.68 -15.59
N VAL A 427 -2.17 -11.07 -16.60
CA VAL A 427 -2.85 -9.77 -16.48
C VAL A 427 -4.28 -10.02 -16.01
N GLU A 428 -4.62 -9.56 -14.80
CA GLU A 428 -5.88 -9.90 -14.11
C GLU A 428 -7.08 -8.97 -14.41
N LEU A 429 -6.94 -8.00 -15.32
CA LEU A 429 -8.03 -7.10 -15.71
C LEU A 429 -8.97 -7.77 -16.73
N GLU A 430 -10.29 -7.64 -16.57
CA GLU A 430 -11.31 -7.97 -17.61
C GLU A 430 -11.30 -6.96 -18.78
N GLY A 431 -10.10 -6.64 -19.30
CA GLY A 431 -9.87 -5.69 -20.39
C GLY A 431 -8.86 -6.21 -21.41
N ASP A 432 -8.69 -5.47 -22.51
CA ASP A 432 -7.68 -5.82 -23.52
C ASP A 432 -6.27 -5.71 -22.90
N PHE A 433 -5.38 -6.67 -23.18
CA PHE A 433 -3.97 -6.60 -22.79
C PHE A 433 -3.31 -5.27 -23.22
N MET A 434 -3.79 -4.68 -24.30
CA MET A 434 -3.37 -3.36 -24.74
C MET A 434 -3.76 -2.24 -23.75
N GLU A 435 -4.97 -2.28 -23.18
CA GLU A 435 -5.42 -1.32 -22.16
C GLU A 435 -4.59 -1.45 -20.88
N TYR A 436 -4.23 -2.68 -20.48
CA TYR A 436 -3.29 -2.89 -19.38
C TYR A 436 -1.94 -2.23 -19.67
N CYS A 437 -1.36 -2.46 -20.85
CA CYS A 437 -0.07 -1.88 -21.21
C CYS A 437 -0.14 -0.35 -21.32
N GLU A 438 -1.28 0.21 -21.75
CA GLU A 438 -1.53 1.65 -21.75
C GLU A 438 -1.61 2.22 -20.34
N SER A 439 -2.36 1.57 -19.44
CA SER A 439 -2.43 1.98 -18.03
C SER A 439 -1.05 1.95 -17.39
N MET A 440 -0.30 0.87 -17.57
CA MET A 440 1.03 0.67 -16.99
C MET A 440 2.08 1.65 -17.53
N SER A 441 1.86 2.20 -18.73
CA SER A 441 2.72 3.23 -19.31
C SER A 441 2.51 4.62 -18.68
N LYS A 442 1.40 4.85 -17.97
CA LYS A 442 1.10 6.13 -17.32
C LYS A 442 2.01 6.36 -16.11
N ASN A 443 2.36 7.62 -15.91
CA ASN A 443 3.16 8.04 -14.77
C ASN A 443 2.44 7.68 -13.45
N MET A 444 3.21 7.30 -12.42
CA MET A 444 2.73 6.91 -11.08
C MET A 444 1.93 5.61 -10.99
N GLU A 445 1.71 4.88 -12.09
CA GLU A 445 1.07 3.55 -12.03
C GLU A 445 2.03 2.54 -11.37
N TRP A 446 1.56 1.73 -10.43
CA TRP A 446 2.46 0.85 -9.68
C TRP A 446 2.91 -0.34 -10.52
N ALA A 447 4.22 -0.64 -10.47
CA ALA A 447 4.75 -1.82 -11.12
C ALA A 447 4.28 -3.09 -10.38
N ASP A 448 3.57 -3.94 -11.12
CA ASP A 448 3.16 -5.26 -10.65
C ASP A 448 4.20 -6.34 -10.97
N HIS A 449 3.83 -7.58 -10.69
CA HIS A 449 4.68 -8.74 -10.92
C HIS A 449 4.99 -9.00 -12.40
N VAL A 450 4.06 -8.69 -13.31
CA VAL A 450 4.26 -8.81 -14.76
C VAL A 450 5.34 -7.82 -15.21
N ILE A 451 5.28 -6.58 -14.72
CA ILE A 451 6.31 -5.57 -15.01
C ILE A 451 7.65 -5.93 -14.40
N VAL A 452 7.70 -6.45 -13.18
CA VAL A 452 8.97 -6.88 -12.56
C VAL A 452 9.65 -7.96 -13.39
N VAL A 453 8.90 -8.99 -13.83
CA VAL A 453 9.44 -10.06 -14.69
C VAL A 453 9.85 -9.49 -16.05
N THR A 454 9.00 -8.67 -16.67
CA THR A 454 9.30 -8.05 -17.97
C THR A 454 10.57 -7.19 -17.89
N MET A 455 10.75 -6.43 -16.81
CA MET A 455 11.91 -5.59 -16.58
C MET A 455 13.19 -6.41 -16.51
N ALA A 456 13.20 -7.51 -15.75
CA ALA A 456 14.35 -8.41 -15.65
C ALA A 456 14.76 -8.94 -17.04
N ARG A 457 13.77 -9.31 -17.87
CA ARG A 457 14.01 -9.84 -19.22
C ARG A 457 14.40 -8.78 -20.24
N MET A 458 13.83 -7.59 -20.14
CA MET A 458 14.19 -6.46 -21.01
C MET A 458 15.62 -6.00 -20.78
N LEU A 459 16.07 -6.01 -19.52
CA LEU A 459 17.42 -5.60 -19.14
C LEU A 459 18.44 -6.75 -19.17
N GLU A 460 17.98 -7.99 -19.41
CA GLU A 460 18.80 -9.21 -19.34
C GLU A 460 19.58 -9.29 -18.01
N GLN A 461 18.90 -8.93 -16.93
CA GLN A 461 19.51 -8.79 -15.62
C GLN A 461 18.64 -9.45 -14.56
N ASN A 462 19.26 -10.30 -13.74
CA ASN A 462 18.59 -10.88 -12.58
C ASN A 462 18.22 -9.78 -11.58
N ILE A 463 17.00 -9.86 -11.04
CA ILE A 463 16.53 -8.98 -9.96
C ILE A 463 16.36 -9.84 -8.71
N ILE A 464 17.03 -9.46 -7.63
CA ILE A 464 16.86 -10.04 -6.31
C ILE A 464 16.05 -9.06 -5.48
N ILE A 465 14.91 -9.54 -4.96
CA ILE A 465 14.02 -8.76 -4.14
C ILE A 465 14.03 -9.29 -2.71
N VAL A 466 14.35 -8.44 -1.74
CA VAL A 466 14.13 -8.72 -0.31
C VAL A 466 12.76 -8.18 0.06
N THR A 467 11.82 -9.04 0.47
CA THR A 467 10.44 -8.63 0.79
C THR A 467 10.21 -8.58 2.30
N SER A 468 9.52 -7.55 2.80
CA SER A 468 9.08 -7.48 4.21
C SER A 468 7.71 -8.12 4.45
N SER A 469 7.30 -9.05 3.58
CA SER A 469 6.03 -9.77 3.72
C SER A 469 5.90 -10.37 5.13
N PRO A 470 4.75 -10.20 5.81
CA PRO A 470 4.49 -10.89 7.08
C PRO A 470 4.36 -12.40 6.92
N ASP A 471 4.14 -12.88 5.70
CA ASP A 471 3.98 -14.31 5.40
C ASP A 471 5.34 -15.01 5.17
N THR A 472 6.46 -14.29 5.27
CA THR A 472 7.82 -14.81 5.05
C THR A 472 8.72 -14.58 6.25
N ASP A 473 9.38 -15.63 6.73
CA ASP A 473 10.51 -15.53 7.65
C ASP A 473 11.75 -15.00 6.93
N LYS A 474 12.75 -14.51 7.69
CA LYS A 474 14.01 -13.96 7.14
C LYS A 474 14.75 -14.90 6.19
N ASP A 475 14.61 -16.22 6.36
CA ASP A 475 15.26 -17.22 5.51
C ASP A 475 14.56 -17.36 4.15
N ASP A 476 13.25 -17.05 4.08
CA ASP A 476 12.39 -17.15 2.89
C ASP A 476 12.08 -15.77 2.26
N SER A 477 12.71 -14.70 2.75
CA SER A 477 12.39 -13.32 2.37
C SER A 477 13.02 -12.88 1.04
N LEU A 478 13.73 -13.76 0.34
CA LEU A 478 14.37 -13.49 -0.96
C LEU A 478 13.51 -14.01 -2.11
N VAL A 479 13.28 -13.15 -3.10
CA VAL A 479 12.63 -13.50 -4.36
C VAL A 479 13.64 -13.30 -5.48
N TRP A 480 13.83 -14.34 -6.29
CA TRP A 480 14.72 -14.32 -7.45
C TRP A 480 13.91 -14.19 -8.74
N VAL A 481 14.19 -13.17 -9.53
CA VAL A 481 13.58 -12.94 -10.84
C VAL A 481 14.66 -13.09 -11.90
N ASN A 482 14.52 -14.10 -12.76
CA ASN A 482 15.52 -14.44 -13.76
C ASN A 482 15.40 -13.54 -15.01
N GLY A 483 16.53 -12.99 -15.46
CA GLY A 483 16.62 -12.08 -16.61
C GLY A 483 16.66 -12.74 -17.98
N GLY A 484 16.66 -14.08 -18.07
CA GLY A 484 16.77 -14.86 -19.30
C GLY A 484 18.10 -15.60 -19.46
N GLU A 485 18.22 -16.37 -20.53
CA GLU A 485 19.41 -17.21 -20.81
C GLU A 485 20.69 -16.39 -21.04
N GLU A 486 20.54 -15.18 -21.59
CA GLU A 486 21.66 -14.27 -21.85
C GLU A 486 21.99 -13.37 -20.64
N CYS A 487 21.41 -13.65 -19.46
CA CYS A 487 21.53 -12.74 -18.32
C CYS A 487 22.94 -12.67 -17.73
N ASN A 488 23.33 -11.47 -17.28
CA ASN A 488 24.58 -11.30 -16.56
C ASN A 488 24.46 -11.83 -15.12
N GLU A 489 24.87 -13.09 -14.92
CA GLU A 489 24.80 -13.78 -13.62
C GLU A 489 25.66 -13.15 -12.52
N LYS A 490 26.65 -12.31 -12.88
CA LYS A 490 27.65 -11.83 -11.91
C LYS A 490 27.17 -10.68 -11.04
N LEU A 491 26.20 -9.88 -11.47
CA LEU A 491 25.83 -8.62 -10.82
C LEU A 491 24.31 -8.36 -10.84
N PRO A 492 23.51 -9.00 -9.98
CA PRO A 492 22.07 -8.79 -9.94
C PRO A 492 21.69 -7.36 -9.49
N LEU A 493 20.53 -6.88 -9.94
CA LEU A 493 19.86 -5.71 -9.36
C LEU A 493 19.28 -6.11 -8.00
N LEU A 494 19.54 -5.30 -6.97
CA LEU A 494 19.12 -5.55 -5.60
C LEU A 494 18.04 -4.55 -5.21
N VAL A 495 16.87 -5.07 -4.87
CA VAL A 495 15.70 -4.26 -4.56
C VAL A 495 15.06 -4.75 -3.26
N GLY A 496 14.65 -3.83 -2.41
CA GLY A 496 13.83 -4.07 -1.23
C GLY A 496 12.38 -3.82 -1.59
N HIS A 497 11.48 -4.67 -1.11
CA HIS A 497 10.05 -4.51 -1.28
C HIS A 497 9.41 -4.39 0.10
N TYR A 498 8.94 -3.18 0.40
CA TYR A 498 8.02 -2.96 1.49
C TYR A 498 6.69 -3.58 1.10
N TRP A 499 6.26 -4.59 1.86
CA TRP A 499 5.06 -5.36 1.57
C TRP A 499 3.89 -4.46 1.11
N GLU A 500 3.51 -4.62 -0.16
CA GLU A 500 2.37 -3.98 -0.84
C GLU A 500 2.40 -2.45 -0.97
N THR A 501 3.54 -1.79 -0.74
CA THR A 501 3.54 -0.31 -0.62
C THR A 501 4.68 0.39 -1.31
N HIS A 502 5.89 -0.20 -1.38
CA HIS A 502 7.05 0.54 -1.89
C HIS A 502 8.21 -0.37 -2.33
N TYR A 503 9.00 0.09 -3.30
CA TYR A 503 10.27 -0.50 -3.67
C TYR A 503 11.44 0.42 -3.30
N GLN A 504 12.53 -0.16 -2.85
CA GLN A 504 13.72 0.54 -2.34
C GLN A 504 14.98 -0.03 -2.98
N SER A 505 15.86 0.84 -3.45
CA SER A 505 17.17 0.43 -3.97
C SER A 505 18.05 -0.12 -2.83
N LEU A 506 18.77 -1.23 -3.07
CA LEU A 506 19.66 -1.85 -2.08
C LEU A 506 21.12 -1.92 -2.58
N GLN A 507 22.05 -2.09 -1.66
CA GLN A 507 23.45 -2.39 -1.96
C GLN A 507 24.04 -3.44 -1.00
N PRO A 508 25.12 -4.14 -1.37
CA PRO A 508 25.86 -4.98 -0.42
C PRO A 508 26.53 -4.13 0.66
N LYS A 509 26.55 -4.61 1.91
CA LYS A 509 27.22 -3.94 3.03
C LYS A 509 28.71 -3.74 2.83
N GLU A 510 29.24 -2.61 3.28
CA GLU A 510 30.67 -2.29 3.20
C GLU A 510 31.60 -3.23 3.96
N SER A 511 31.15 -3.83 5.07
CA SER A 511 31.94 -4.80 5.83
C SER A 511 32.24 -6.09 5.06
N LEU A 512 31.46 -6.38 4.01
CA LEU A 512 31.71 -7.47 3.07
C LEU A 512 32.65 -7.05 1.92
N LYS A 513 32.95 -5.75 1.78
CA LYS A 513 33.93 -5.23 0.81
C LYS A 513 35.39 -5.34 1.31
N THR A 514 35.63 -5.43 2.62
CA THR A 514 36.96 -5.25 3.24
C THR A 514 37.61 -6.51 3.87
N SER A 515 36.93 -7.66 3.97
CA SER A 515 37.46 -8.85 4.69
C SER A 515 38.42 -9.75 3.89
N GLY A 516 39.19 -9.19 2.94
CA GLY A 516 40.07 -9.93 2.03
C GLY A 516 41.56 -9.98 2.40
N ASN A 517 42.02 -9.23 3.40
CA ASN A 517 43.45 -9.10 3.72
C ASN A 517 43.79 -9.66 5.10
N THR A 518 43.90 -10.99 5.25
CA THR A 518 44.93 -11.59 6.12
C THR A 518 45.12 -13.08 5.84
N GLU A 519 46.40 -13.44 5.71
CA GLU A 519 47.01 -14.78 5.75
C GLU A 519 46.83 -15.70 4.52
N MET A 520 47.89 -15.76 3.69
CA MET A 520 48.76 -16.95 3.67
C MET A 520 50.15 -16.62 3.11
N ILE A 521 51.11 -17.31 3.72
CA ILE A 521 52.55 -17.23 3.64
C ILE A 521 53.08 -17.75 2.29
N ASP A 522 54.16 -17.09 1.87
CA ASP A 522 55.11 -17.30 0.78
C ASP A 522 55.39 -18.75 0.35
N HIS A 523 55.40 -19.01 -0.97
CA HIS A 523 56.52 -19.64 -1.70
C HIS A 523 56.34 -19.54 -3.24
N THR A 524 57.20 -18.69 -3.84
CA THR A 524 57.91 -18.78 -5.15
C THR A 524 57.17 -18.66 -6.51
N ASN A 525 57.59 -17.64 -7.30
CA ASN A 525 57.78 -17.44 -8.78
C ASN A 525 56.81 -18.13 -9.77
N ASP A 526 56.26 -17.49 -10.82
CA ASP A 526 56.88 -16.60 -11.81
C ASP A 526 55.83 -15.77 -12.63
N GLN A 527 56.22 -14.53 -12.95
CA GLN A 527 55.94 -13.64 -14.11
C GLN A 527 54.53 -13.40 -14.72
N ASN A 528 54.08 -12.15 -14.47
CA ASN A 528 53.49 -11.15 -15.39
C ASN A 528 52.40 -11.53 -16.42
N THR A 529 51.15 -11.17 -16.10
CA THR A 529 50.26 -10.36 -16.97
C THR A 529 49.24 -9.58 -16.11
N SER A 530 48.87 -8.37 -16.55
CA SER A 530 48.13 -7.34 -15.82
C SER A 530 46.78 -7.79 -15.24
N GLN A 531 46.65 -7.80 -13.91
CA GLN A 531 45.41 -8.03 -13.15
C GLN A 531 44.76 -6.72 -12.72
N CYS A 532 43.54 -6.45 -13.18
CA CYS A 532 42.63 -5.51 -12.53
C CYS A 532 41.87 -6.27 -11.43
N ASN A 533 42.35 -6.11 -10.19
CA ASN A 533 41.72 -6.32 -8.88
C ASN A 533 40.37 -7.08 -8.84
N ASP A 534 40.48 -8.41 -8.76
CA ASP A 534 39.46 -9.30 -8.20
C ASP A 534 39.42 -9.15 -6.66
N LEU A 535 38.24 -8.93 -6.07
CA LEU A 535 37.71 -9.36 -4.74
C LEU A 535 36.53 -8.44 -4.31
N PRO A 536 35.41 -8.92 -3.70
CA PRO A 536 35.26 -10.06 -2.78
C PRO A 536 34.12 -11.00 -3.19
N THR A 537 34.21 -11.62 -4.36
CA THR A 537 33.19 -12.57 -4.86
C THR A 537 33.28 -13.96 -4.23
N ARG A 538 34.38 -14.33 -3.55
CA ARG A 538 34.61 -15.71 -3.07
C ARG A 538 33.82 -16.15 -1.83
N LYS A 539 33.45 -15.24 -0.91
CA LYS A 539 32.63 -15.61 0.27
C LYS A 539 31.13 -15.56 -0.02
N ILE A 540 30.69 -14.69 -0.92
CA ILE A 540 29.35 -14.76 -1.53
C ILE A 540 29.31 -16.06 -2.35
N ASN A 541 30.27 -16.30 -3.25
CA ASN A 541 30.33 -17.57 -4.00
C ASN A 541 30.47 -18.82 -3.14
N LYS A 542 31.07 -18.85 -1.95
CA LYS A 542 31.08 -20.10 -1.14
C LYS A 542 29.72 -20.48 -0.53
N LYS A 543 28.79 -19.53 -0.32
CA LYS A 543 27.38 -19.84 -0.04
C LYS A 543 26.57 -20.08 -1.32
N PHE A 544 27.04 -19.62 -2.48
CA PHE A 544 26.31 -19.62 -3.75
C PHE A 544 26.84 -20.61 -4.82
N VAL A 545 28.02 -21.23 -4.65
CA VAL A 545 28.66 -22.20 -5.58
C VAL A 545 28.16 -23.62 -5.37
N HIS A 546 27.55 -23.93 -4.22
CA HIS A 546 26.73 -25.14 -4.09
C HIS A 546 25.44 -25.10 -4.93
N CYS A 547 25.20 -24.01 -5.68
CA CYS A 547 24.07 -23.87 -6.58
C CYS A 547 24.41 -24.20 -8.05
N LYS A 548 25.52 -24.94 -8.30
CA LYS A 548 25.88 -25.44 -9.64
C LYS A 548 25.32 -26.83 -9.96
N ASP A 549 24.93 -27.60 -8.94
CA ASP A 549 24.43 -28.96 -9.11
C ASP A 549 23.12 -29.13 -8.31
N GLY A 550 21.99 -28.75 -8.90
CA GLY A 550 20.66 -29.03 -8.37
C GLY A 550 20.22 -28.19 -7.15
N LEU A 551 19.00 -27.66 -7.26
CA LEU A 551 18.04 -27.34 -6.19
C LEU A 551 18.59 -27.17 -4.75
N VAL A 552 18.49 -25.96 -4.21
CA VAL A 552 18.38 -25.80 -2.75
C VAL A 552 16.95 -26.18 -2.35
N PRO A 553 16.72 -27.22 -1.53
CA PRO A 553 15.39 -27.55 -1.03
C PRO A 553 14.94 -26.44 -0.07
N GLY A 554 14.12 -25.50 -0.56
CA GLY A 554 13.58 -24.41 0.26
C GLY A 554 13.36 -23.09 -0.47
N SER A 555 14.01 -22.84 -1.61
CA SER A 555 13.79 -21.63 -2.40
C SER A 555 12.39 -21.64 -3.02
N HIS A 556 11.47 -20.88 -2.42
CA HIS A 556 10.14 -20.67 -2.97
C HIS A 556 10.20 -19.66 -4.11
N TYR A 557 9.82 -20.09 -5.31
CA TYR A 557 9.26 -19.17 -6.31
C TYR A 557 7.87 -18.78 -5.82
N MET A 558 7.64 -17.51 -5.47
CA MET A 558 6.30 -17.02 -5.13
C MET A 558 6.02 -15.63 -5.67
N VAL A 559 4.92 -15.57 -6.43
CA VAL A 559 3.85 -14.58 -6.42
C VAL A 559 4.19 -13.30 -5.64
N LEU A 560 4.59 -12.26 -6.37
CA LEU A 560 4.43 -10.89 -5.92
C LEU A 560 2.91 -10.65 -5.82
N GLY A 561 2.38 -10.76 -4.61
CA GLY A 561 0.97 -10.55 -4.32
C GLY A 561 0.58 -9.11 -4.56
N LEU A 562 0.03 -8.84 -5.74
CA LEU A 562 -0.87 -7.73 -5.99
C LEU A 562 -2.14 -8.36 -6.55
N TYR A 563 -3.18 -8.33 -5.73
CA TYR A 563 -4.53 -8.87 -5.97
C TYR A 563 -4.66 -10.40 -6.02
N GLY A 564 -5.75 -10.87 -5.43
CA GLY A 564 -5.93 -12.25 -5.05
C GLY A 564 -6.68 -13.06 -6.10
N VAL A 565 -6.00 -13.61 -7.10
CA VAL A 565 -6.43 -14.85 -7.77
C VAL A 565 -5.19 -15.68 -8.10
N LYS A 566 -5.19 -16.97 -7.75
CA LYS A 566 -4.05 -17.86 -8.03
C LYS A 566 -4.10 -18.37 -9.46
N LYS A 567 -3.31 -17.79 -10.36
CA LYS A 567 -2.61 -18.57 -11.39
C LYS A 567 -1.16 -18.73 -10.96
N ARG A 568 -0.76 -19.98 -10.73
CA ARG A 568 0.60 -20.34 -10.28
C ARG A 568 1.44 -20.48 -11.55
N MET A 569 2.49 -19.68 -11.74
CA MET A 569 3.61 -20.10 -12.59
C MET A 569 4.32 -21.21 -11.84
N ILE A 570 3.98 -22.46 -12.15
CA ILE A 570 4.67 -23.63 -11.62
C ILE A 570 5.81 -23.93 -12.58
N PHE A 571 7.03 -23.74 -12.10
CA PHE A 571 8.23 -24.27 -12.70
C PHE A 571 8.54 -25.59 -11.99
N ASP A 572 7.83 -26.66 -12.34
CA ASP A 572 8.05 -27.97 -11.72
C ASP A 572 9.33 -28.59 -12.29
N GLY A 573 10.30 -28.74 -11.40
CA GLY A 573 11.45 -29.61 -11.60
C GLY A 573 11.09 -31.06 -11.28
N GLU A 574 11.76 -31.94 -12.02
CA GLU A 574 12.05 -33.35 -11.75
C GLU A 574 11.07 -34.41 -12.28
N HIS A 575 11.52 -35.10 -13.34
CA HIS A 575 11.86 -36.52 -13.24
C HIS A 575 12.94 -36.89 -14.28
N PHE A 576 14.18 -37.04 -13.80
CA PHE A 576 15.18 -37.88 -14.47
C PHE A 576 14.73 -39.34 -14.32
N VAL A 577 14.30 -39.95 -15.41
CA VAL A 577 14.30 -41.41 -15.56
C VAL A 577 15.52 -41.71 -16.41
N GLU A 578 16.55 -42.32 -15.81
CA GLU A 578 17.63 -42.96 -16.56
C GLU A 578 17.05 -44.07 -17.44
N PRO A 579 17.30 -44.08 -18.76
CA PRO A 579 17.31 -45.31 -19.51
C PRO A 579 18.74 -45.86 -19.51
N ALA A 580 18.85 -47.08 -18.99
CA ALA A 580 20.04 -47.90 -19.03
C ALA A 580 20.73 -47.88 -20.40
N ALA A 581 22.06 -47.88 -20.35
CA ALA A 581 22.93 -48.14 -21.47
C ALA A 581 22.51 -49.40 -22.24
N TYR A 582 22.36 -49.28 -23.56
CA TYR A 582 22.61 -50.40 -24.47
C TYR A 582 23.32 -49.88 -25.71
N ASN A 583 24.58 -50.28 -25.81
CA ASN A 583 25.43 -50.17 -26.99
C ASN A 583 25.00 -51.17 -28.07
N ASP A 584 25.41 -50.85 -29.30
CA ASP A 584 25.51 -51.70 -30.49
C ASP A 584 24.17 -52.23 -31.03
N GLY A 585 23.86 -52.11 -32.31
CA GLY A 585 24.72 -51.98 -33.47
C GLY A 585 24.06 -52.79 -34.58
N ALA A 586 24.08 -52.23 -35.78
CA ALA A 586 24.04 -52.94 -37.06
C ALA A 586 22.88 -53.90 -37.40
N ASN A 587 22.45 -53.71 -38.66
CA ASN A 587 22.07 -54.73 -39.62
C ASN A 587 20.62 -55.27 -39.66
N LYS A 588 20.01 -54.86 -40.77
CA LYS A 588 19.42 -55.69 -41.83
C LYS A 588 17.97 -56.17 -41.68
N SER A 589 17.31 -55.93 -42.82
CA SER A 589 16.10 -56.50 -43.43
C SER A 589 14.77 -55.95 -42.98
#